data_AF-A0A558B6R5-F1
#
_entry.id   AF-A0A558B6R5-F1
#
_cell.length_a   1.000
_cell.length_b   1.000
_cell.length_c   1.000
_cell.angle_alpha   90.00
_cell.angle_beta   90.00
_cell.angle_gamma   90.00
#
_symmetry.space_group_name_H-M   'P 1'
#
loop_
_entity.id
_entity.type
_entity.pdbx_description
1 polymer ?
#
loop_
_entity_poly.entity_id
_entity_poly.type
_entity_poly.pdbx_seq_one_letter_code
_entity_poly.pdbx_strand_id
1 'polypeptide(L)'
;MTLDVRNQKKTIMRLRFQQACEAHEAGDYELAALRISQISQMSASYIGVDSDLHSYGLRLTIAWAEFFIQDDTRDFNTWAVGQACTALRAAA
;
A
#
# COMPACT_ATOMS: atom_id res chain seq x y z
N MET A 1 7.22 18.32 -9.11
CA MET A 1 5.92 18.10 -8.44
C MET A 1 5.91 18.86 -7.12
N THR A 2 4.81 19.51 -6.74
CA THR A 2 4.71 20.23 -5.45
C THR A 2 4.46 19.25 -4.29
N LEU A 3 4.75 19.68 -3.06
CA LEU A 3 4.55 18.86 -1.87
C LEU A 3 3.09 18.45 -1.67
N ASP A 4 2.15 19.37 -1.90
CA ASP A 4 0.71 19.09 -1.75
C ASP A 4 0.23 18.02 -2.74
N VAL A 5 0.65 18.11 -4.00
CA VAL A 5 0.30 17.11 -5.02
C VAL A 5 0.91 15.76 -4.63
N ARG A 6 2.16 15.72 -4.16
CA ARG A 6 2.79 14.50 -3.68
C ARG A 6 2.00 13.88 -2.52
N ASN A 7 1.62 14.68 -1.53
CA ASN A 7 0.86 14.23 -0.37
C ASN A 7 -0.52 13.69 -0.79
N GLN A 8 -1.20 14.36 -1.72
CA GLN A 8 -2.46 13.87 -2.28
C GLN A 8 -2.29 12.51 -2.96
N LYS A 9 -1.23 12.30 -3.76
CA LYS A 9 -0.94 11.01 -4.39
C LYS A 9 -0.65 9.91 -3.37
N LYS A 10 0.12 10.21 -2.31
CA LYS A 10 0.35 9.26 -1.20
C LYS A 10 -0.96 8.89 -0.51
N THR A 11 -1.84 9.84 -0.24
CA THR A 11 -3.17 9.59 0.36
C THR A 11 -4.02 8.67 -0.52
N ILE A 12 -4.01 8.85 -1.84
CA ILE A 12 -4.75 7.96 -2.75
C ILE A 12 -4.20 6.53 -2.70
N MET A 13 -2.87 6.35 -2.71
CA MET A 13 -2.27 5.01 -2.58
C MET A 13 -2.63 4.35 -1.24
N ARG A 14 -2.63 5.09 -0.13
CA ARG A 14 -3.07 4.58 1.19
C ARG A 14 -4.52 4.13 1.17
N LEU A 15 -5.40 4.93 0.57
CA LEU A 15 -6.82 4.58 0.46
C LEU A 15 -7.01 3.28 -0.32
N ARG A 16 -6.26 3.09 -1.42
CA ARG A 16 -6.31 1.83 -2.18
C ARG A 16 -5.79 0.64 -1.37
N PHE A 17 -4.75 0.84 -0.58
CA PHE A 17 -4.21 -0.21 0.29
C PHE A 17 -5.23 -0.62 1.35
N GLN A 18 -5.84 0.36 2.04
CA GLN A 18 -6.91 0.12 3.00
C GLN A 18 -8.10 -0.64 2.38
N GLN A 19 -8.53 -0.23 1.19
CA GLN A 19 -9.59 -0.92 0.44
C GLN A 19 -9.22 -2.34 0.03
N ALA A 20 -7.93 -2.62 -0.21
CA ALA A 20 -7.47 -3.98 -0.46
C ALA A 20 -7.58 -4.85 0.80
N CYS A 21 -7.23 -4.29 1.96
CA CYS A 21 -7.37 -4.98 3.23
C CYS A 21 -8.83 -5.32 3.56
N GLU A 22 -9.71 -4.32 3.46
CA GLU A 22 -11.15 -4.49 3.68
C GLU A 22 -11.76 -5.54 2.74
N ALA A 23 -11.38 -5.53 1.46
CA ALA A 23 -11.84 -6.52 0.49
C ALA A 23 -11.35 -7.93 0.85
N HIS A 24 -10.09 -8.08 1.26
CA HIS A 24 -9.53 -9.37 1.67
C HIS A 24 -10.22 -9.93 2.92
N GLU A 25 -10.49 -9.09 3.93
CA GLU A 25 -11.23 -9.49 5.13
C GLU A 25 -12.66 -9.94 4.82
N ALA A 26 -13.28 -9.30 3.82
CA ALA A 26 -14.59 -9.70 3.32
C ALA A 26 -14.55 -10.98 2.44
N GLY A 27 -13.36 -11.52 2.15
CA GLY A 27 -13.18 -12.66 1.25
C GLY A 27 -13.25 -12.31 -0.25
N ASP A 28 -13.33 -11.03 -0.59
CA ASP A 28 -13.32 -10.54 -1.98
C ASP A 28 -11.88 -10.37 -2.48
N TYR A 29 -11.24 -11.51 -2.76
CA TYR A 29 -9.84 -11.57 -3.16
C TYR A 29 -9.57 -10.93 -4.53
N GLU A 30 -10.55 -10.98 -5.44
CA GLU A 30 -10.43 -10.32 -6.75
C GLU A 30 -10.38 -8.80 -6.60
N LEU A 31 -11.26 -8.24 -5.78
CA LEU A 31 -11.24 -6.81 -5.48
C LEU A 31 -9.96 -6.42 -4.74
N ALA A 32 -9.51 -7.22 -3.78
CA ALA A 32 -8.25 -7.00 -3.08
C ALA A 32 -7.06 -6.93 -4.05
N ALA A 33 -6.93 -7.92 -4.94
CA ALA A 33 -5.88 -7.96 -5.95
C ALA A 33 -5.97 -6.78 -6.94
N LEU A 34 -7.18 -6.38 -7.33
CA LEU A 34 -7.41 -5.20 -8.17
C LEU A 34 -6.91 -3.93 -7.49
N ARG A 35 -7.19 -3.73 -6.20
CA ARG A 35 -6.78 -2.53 -5.44
C ARG A 35 -5.26 -2.44 -5.32
N ILE A 36 -4.57 -3.54 -5.07
CA ILE A 36 -3.10 -3.57 -5.04
C ILE A 36 -2.50 -3.35 -6.42
N SER A 37 -3.09 -3.92 -7.47
CA SER A 37 -2.65 -3.69 -8.85
C SER A 37 -2.71 -2.21 -9.24
N GLN A 38 -3.72 -1.48 -8.75
CA GLN A 38 -3.82 -0.02 -8.94
C GLN A 38 -2.65 0.72 -8.26
N ILE A 39 -2.22 0.31 -7.07
CA ILE A 39 -1.04 0.89 -6.40
C ILE A 39 0.22 0.62 -7.21
N SER A 40 0.40 -0.61 -7.72
CA SER A 40 1.53 -0.98 -8.57
C SER A 40 1.60 -0.13 -9.85
N GLN A 41 0.46 0.05 -10.55
CA GLN A 41 0.36 0.90 -11.73
C GLN A 41 0.68 2.37 -11.41
N MET A 42 0.14 2.89 -10.31
CA MET A 42 0.46 4.24 -9.85
C MET A 42 1.96 4.37 -9.56
N SER A 43 2.55 3.43 -8.82
CA SER A 43 3.98 3.40 -8.50
C SER A 43 4.85 3.43 -9.77
N ALA A 44 4.52 2.60 -10.76
CA ALA A 44 5.23 2.53 -12.03
C ALA A 44 5.16 3.85 -12.80
N SER A 45 4.03 4.57 -12.73
CA SER A 45 3.88 5.89 -13.38
C SER A 45 4.82 6.97 -12.83
N TYR A 46 5.45 6.74 -11.67
CA TYR A 46 6.39 7.68 -11.05
C TYR A 46 7.86 7.34 -11.30
N ILE A 47 8.17 6.26 -12.03
CA ILE A 47 9.55 5.90 -12.40
C ILE A 47 10.17 7.05 -13.21
N GLY A 48 11.31 7.56 -12.77
CA GLY A 48 12.00 8.68 -13.40
C GLY A 48 11.32 10.05 -13.23
N VAL A 49 10.17 10.12 -12.55
CA VAL A 49 9.41 11.36 -12.32
C VAL A 49 9.48 11.79 -10.86
N ASP A 50 9.21 10.87 -9.92
CA ASP A 50 9.28 11.13 -8.48
C ASP A 50 9.65 9.83 -7.75
N SER A 51 10.93 9.71 -7.39
CA SER A 51 11.50 8.53 -6.73
C SER A 51 10.83 8.22 -5.39
N ASP A 52 10.36 9.24 -4.68
CA ASP A 52 9.73 9.08 -3.37
C ASP A 52 8.34 8.47 -3.53
N LEU A 53 7.55 8.91 -4.52
CA LEU A 53 6.25 8.30 -4.82
C LEU A 53 6.38 6.89 -5.38
N HIS A 54 7.34 6.66 -6.27
CA HIS A 54 7.63 5.31 -6.75
C HIS A 54 7.98 4.38 -5.59
N SER A 55 8.93 4.80 -4.75
CA SER A 55 9.35 4.03 -3.58
C SER A 55 8.21 3.82 -2.58
N TYR A 56 7.35 4.82 -2.40
CA TYR A 56 6.20 4.73 -1.50
C TYR A 56 5.19 3.67 -1.98
N GLY A 57 4.80 3.71 -3.26
CA GLY A 57 3.88 2.71 -3.82
C GLY A 57 4.49 1.31 -3.83
N LEU A 58 5.78 1.18 -4.13
CA LEU A 58 6.49 -0.10 -4.08
C LEU A 58 6.47 -0.73 -2.68
N ARG A 59 6.71 0.07 -1.63
CA ARG A 59 6.67 -0.42 -0.23
C ARG A 59 5.28 -0.94 0.17
N LEU A 60 4.21 -0.30 -0.29
CA LEU A 60 2.85 -0.79 -0.04
C LEU A 60 2.62 -2.15 -0.72
N THR A 61 3.03 -2.30 -1.97
CA THR A 61 2.91 -3.59 -2.69
C THR A 61 3.76 -4.69 -2.05
N ILE A 62 4.97 -4.36 -1.57
CA ILE A 62 5.83 -5.31 -0.83
C ILE A 62 5.17 -5.73 0.47
N ALA A 63 4.67 -4.78 1.27
CA ALA A 63 3.98 -5.09 2.53
C ALA A 63 2.77 -6.01 2.31
N TRP A 64 2.03 -5.81 1.21
CA TRP A 64 0.98 -6.74 0.81
C TRP A 64 1.51 -8.13 0.51
N ALA A 65 2.56 -8.26 -0.30
CA ALA A 65 3.14 -9.57 -0.64
C ALA A 65 3.71 -10.29 0.60
N GLU A 66 4.39 -9.57 1.48
CA GLU A 66 4.94 -10.09 2.74
C GLU A 66 3.85 -10.62 3.68
N PHE A 67 2.63 -10.10 3.59
CA PHE A 67 1.51 -10.67 4.34
C PHE A 67 1.13 -12.07 3.82
N PHE A 68 0.99 -12.26 2.51
CA PHE A 68 0.59 -13.57 1.96
C PHE A 68 1.69 -14.63 2.01
N ILE A 69 2.96 -14.21 2.11
CA ILE A 69 4.10 -15.12 2.25
C ILE A 69 4.28 -15.58 3.70
N GLN A 70 3.62 -14.92 4.68
CA GLN A 70 3.62 -15.39 6.06
C GLN A 70 2.77 -16.67 6.19
N ASP A 71 3.45 -17.80 6.43
CA ASP A 71 2.89 -19.14 6.70
C ASP A 71 2.21 -19.24 8.09
N ASP A 72 2.01 -18.12 8.79
CA ASP A 72 1.49 -18.04 10.15
C ASP A 72 0.19 -17.22 10.18
N THR A 73 -0.81 -17.78 10.87
CA THR A 73 -2.17 -17.30 11.16
C THR A 73 -2.27 -15.98 11.94
N ARG A 74 -1.40 -15.00 11.66
CA ARG A 74 -1.47 -13.69 12.32
C ARG A 74 -2.68 -12.93 11.78
N ASP A 75 -3.42 -12.33 12.71
CA ASP A 75 -4.49 -11.38 12.38
C ASP A 75 -3.93 -10.26 11.49
N PHE A 76 -4.32 -10.31 10.22
CA PHE A 76 -3.86 -9.43 9.17
C PHE A 76 -4.05 -7.97 9.53
N ASN A 77 -5.17 -7.64 10.15
CA ASN A 77 -5.51 -6.28 10.53
C ASN A 77 -4.51 -5.72 11.54
N THR A 78 -4.21 -6.49 12.58
CA THR A 78 -3.27 -6.08 13.63
C THR A 78 -1.85 -5.90 13.07
N TRP A 79 -1.40 -6.79 12.16
CA TRP A 79 -0.07 -6.68 11.54
C TRP A 79 0.02 -5.53 10.52
N ALA A 80 -0.97 -5.40 9.63
CA ALA A 80 -1.01 -4.38 8.58
C ALA A 80 -1.10 -2.96 9.18
N VAL A 81 -1.91 -2.77 10.23
CA VAL A 81 -1.95 -1.52 11.00
C VAL A 81 -0.59 -1.25 11.66
N GLY A 82 0.06 -2.27 12.22
CA GLY A 82 1.40 -2.15 12.80
C GLY A 82 2.47 -1.69 11.80
N GLN A 83 2.48 -2.27 10.59
CA GLN A 83 3.40 -1.87 9.52
C GLN A 83 3.08 -0.48 8.97
N ALA A 84 1.80 -0.16 8.75
CA ALA A 84 1.36 1.15 8.30
C ALA A 84 1.75 2.25 9.32
N CYS A 85 1.53 2.02 10.61
CA CYS A 85 1.94 2.93 11.68
C CYS A 85 3.46 3.10 11.76
N THR A 86 4.23 2.02 11.58
CA THR A 86 5.70 2.07 11.57
C THR A 86 6.22 2.87 10.38
N ALA A 87 5.66 2.64 9.19
CA ALA A 87 5.97 3.40 7.99
C ALA A 87 5.57 4.88 8.12
N LEU A 88 4.47 5.19 8.81
CA LEU A 88 4.04 6.56 9.11
C LEU A 88 5.02 7.29 10.05
N ARG A 89 5.52 6.62 11.10
CA ARG A 89 6.52 7.22 12.00
C ARG A 89 7.87 7.43 11.35
N ALA A 90 8.28 6.55 10.44
CA ALA A 90 9.55 6.70 9.71
C ALA A 90 9.52 7.83 8.66
N ALA A 91 8.34 8.41 8.39
CA ALA A 91 8.14 9.45 7.39
C ALA A 91 7.80 10.84 8.00
N ALA A 92 7.79 10.94 9.33
CA ALA A 92 7.64 12.18 10.09
C ALA A 92 9.01 12.66 10.57
#